data_AF-A0AAU5U8R2-F1
#
_entry.id   AF-A0AAU5U8R2-F1
#
_cell.length_a   1.000
_cell.length_b   1.000
_cell.length_c   1.000
_cell.angle_alpha   90.00
_cell.angle_beta   90.00
_cell.angle_gamma   90.00
#
_symmetry.space_group_name_H-M   'P 1'
#
loop_
_entity.id
_entity.type
_entity.pdbx_description
1 polymer ?
#
loop_
_entity_poly.entity_id
_entity_poly.type
_entity_poly.pdbx_seq_one_letter_code
_entity_poly.pdbx_strand_id
1 'polypeptide(L)'
;MDALVDDLATTDRVADLARTSTIALLNVVGWSGDVPESSEIPTRQGRSERLADLAAATCSTHYLCGTGGLRYLDTGPFDVHGIPVVPFHTPVGDSLWAWARRSSSLWALSKIGPAELANQLTAQRDAHHLGVPA
;
A
#
# COMPACT_ATOMS: atom_id res chain seq x y z
N MET A 1 11.68 -4.28 -17.57
CA MET A 1 11.08 -5.61 -17.34
C MET A 1 12.16 -6.68 -17.31
N ASP A 2 13.08 -6.73 -18.29
CA ASP A 2 14.14 -7.74 -18.33
C ASP A 2 15.08 -7.72 -17.10
N ALA A 3 15.47 -6.54 -16.62
CA ALA A 3 16.27 -6.42 -15.40
C ALA A 3 15.57 -6.95 -14.13
N LEU A 4 14.23 -6.92 -14.07
CA LEU A 4 13.46 -7.49 -12.95
C LEU A 4 13.43 -9.02 -13.04
N VAL A 5 13.38 -9.57 -14.25
CA VAL A 5 13.39 -11.01 -14.51
C VAL A 5 14.75 -11.63 -14.20
N ASP A 6 15.84 -10.92 -14.50
CA ASP A 6 17.19 -11.34 -14.10
C ASP A 6 17.38 -11.29 -12.58
N ASP A 7 16.92 -10.23 -11.91
CA ASP A 7 17.02 -10.07 -10.45
C ASP A 7 16.19 -11.14 -9.71
N LEU A 8 15.03 -11.52 -10.28
CA LEU A 8 14.18 -12.65 -9.88
C LEU A 8 14.91 -14.00 -9.91
N ALA A 9 15.84 -14.18 -10.85
CA ALA A 9 16.57 -15.43 -11.05
C ALA A 9 17.79 -15.57 -10.12
N THR A 10 18.26 -14.47 -9.51
CA THR A 10 19.53 -14.44 -8.77
C THR A 10 19.41 -14.08 -7.29
N THR A 11 18.26 -13.59 -6.80
CA THR A 11 18.11 -13.20 -5.39
C THR A 11 17.57 -14.32 -4.50
N ASP A 12 18.31 -14.66 -3.44
CA ASP A 12 17.85 -15.57 -2.38
C ASP A 12 17.01 -14.85 -1.30
N ARG A 13 16.83 -13.53 -1.42
CA ARG A 13 16.14 -12.71 -0.42
C ARG A 13 14.75 -12.29 -0.92
N VAL A 14 13.73 -13.00 -0.43
CA VAL A 14 12.31 -12.73 -0.71
C VAL A 14 11.93 -11.26 -0.48
N ALA A 15 12.53 -10.59 0.51
CA ALA A 15 12.28 -9.18 0.80
C ALA A 15 12.73 -8.24 -0.35
N ASP A 16 13.90 -8.52 -0.95
CA ASP A 16 14.44 -7.71 -2.03
C ASP A 16 13.58 -7.92 -3.29
N LEU A 17 13.19 -9.16 -3.56
CA LEU A 17 12.25 -9.46 -4.64
C LEU A 17 10.89 -8.77 -4.46
N ALA A 18 10.31 -8.82 -3.27
CA ALA A 18 9.04 -8.14 -2.98
C ALA A 18 9.15 -6.63 -3.18
N ARG A 19 10.28 -6.03 -2.81
CA ARG A 19 10.56 -4.61 -3.06
C ARG A 19 10.66 -4.31 -4.55
N THR A 20 11.54 -4.97 -5.29
CA THR A 20 11.78 -4.70 -6.71
C THR A 20 10.51 -4.92 -7.54
N SER A 21 9.76 -5.99 -7.26
CA SER A 21 8.48 -6.25 -7.91
C SER A 21 7.43 -5.18 -7.58
N THR A 22 7.29 -4.76 -6.32
CA THR A 22 6.36 -3.69 -5.94
C THR A 22 6.70 -2.36 -6.61
N ILE A 23 7.98 -1.99 -6.65
CA ILE A 23 8.44 -0.77 -7.33
C ILE A 23 8.14 -0.84 -8.82
N ALA A 24 8.40 -1.98 -9.47
CA ALA A 24 8.08 -2.18 -10.87
C ALA A 24 6.57 -2.04 -11.14
N LEU A 25 5.71 -2.60 -10.28
CA LEU A 25 4.26 -2.45 -10.37
C LEU A 25 3.81 -0.99 -10.21
N LEU A 26 4.39 -0.28 -9.24
CA LEU A 26 4.10 1.13 -9.00
C LEU A 26 4.50 2.01 -10.19
N ASN A 27 5.67 1.78 -10.77
CA ASN A 27 6.11 2.46 -11.99
C ASN A 27 5.17 2.19 -13.17
N VAL A 28 4.70 0.95 -13.29
CA VAL A 28 3.78 0.51 -14.35
C VAL A 28 2.41 1.20 -14.25
N VAL A 29 1.95 1.54 -13.04
CA VAL A 29 0.73 2.37 -12.83
C VAL A 29 1.01 3.88 -12.79
N GLY A 30 2.22 4.32 -13.14
CA GLY A 30 2.59 5.74 -13.20
C GLY A 30 2.79 6.41 -11.86
N TRP A 31 2.98 5.66 -10.78
CA TRP A 31 3.34 6.23 -9.48
C TRP A 31 4.80 6.73 -9.50
N SER A 32 5.01 7.96 -9.08
CA SER A 32 6.29 8.68 -9.17
C SER A 32 6.86 9.06 -7.79
N GLY A 33 6.48 8.35 -6.74
CA GLY A 33 6.95 8.62 -5.38
C GLY A 33 8.30 7.97 -5.07
N ASP A 34 8.93 8.45 -4.00
CA ASP A 34 10.14 7.86 -3.45
C ASP A 34 9.82 6.70 -2.50
N VAL A 35 10.71 5.71 -2.44
CA VAL A 35 10.57 4.51 -1.59
C VAL A 35 11.68 4.51 -0.53
N PRO A 36 11.50 5.25 0.59
CA PRO A 36 12.50 5.33 1.65
C PRO A 36 12.68 3.98 2.34
N GLU A 37 13.89 3.71 2.82
CA GLU A 37 14.14 2.54 3.67
C GLU A 37 13.66 2.80 5.09
N SER A 38 12.77 1.93 5.58
CA SER A 38 12.29 2.04 6.97
C SER A 38 13.40 1.92 8.02
N SER A 39 14.52 1.26 7.69
CA SER A 39 15.73 1.14 8.51
C SER A 39 16.47 2.46 8.70
N GLU A 40 16.34 3.39 7.74
CA GLU A 40 17.00 4.69 7.76
C GLU A 40 16.17 5.75 8.49
N ILE A 41 14.89 5.46 8.77
CA ILE A 41 13.99 6.36 9.48
C ILE A 41 14.16 6.12 10.98
N PRO A 42 14.52 7.16 11.78
CA PRO A 42 14.55 7.03 13.23
C PRO A 42 13.13 6.80 13.75
N THR A 43 12.92 5.68 14.45
CA THR A 43 11.61 5.33 15.00
C THR A 43 11.70 4.96 16.47
N ARG A 44 10.64 5.26 17.21
CA ARG A 44 10.41 4.72 18.55
C ARG A 44 10.23 3.20 18.50
N GLN A 45 10.44 2.54 19.65
CA GLN A 45 10.51 1.07 19.75
C GLN A 45 9.13 0.40 19.82
N GLY A 46 8.09 1.11 20.29
CA GLY A 46 6.74 0.58 20.33
C GLY A 46 6.20 0.31 18.93
N ARG A 47 5.45 -0.79 18.75
CA ARG A 47 4.91 -1.18 17.44
C ARG A 47 4.10 -0.07 16.78
N SER A 48 3.13 0.50 17.50
CA SER A 48 2.28 1.58 16.99
C SER A 48 3.04 2.89 16.84
N GLU A 49 3.98 3.18 17.74
CA GLU A 49 4.84 4.35 17.65
C GLU A 49 5.71 4.32 16.39
N ARG A 50 6.34 3.17 16.12
CA ARG A 50 7.12 2.96 14.90
C ARG A 50 6.29 3.21 13.65
N LEU A 51 5.07 2.69 13.60
CA LEU A 51 4.18 2.90 12.46
C LEU A 51 3.77 4.38 12.32
N ALA A 52 3.50 5.06 13.43
CA ALA A 52 3.18 6.48 13.44
C ALA A 52 4.37 7.34 12.99
N ASP A 53 5.59 7.00 13.42
CA ASP A 53 6.82 7.68 13.03
C ASP A 53 7.12 7.50 11.54
N LEU A 54 6.93 6.28 11.01
CA LEU A 54 7.05 6.01 9.57
C LEU A 54 6.02 6.81 8.77
N ALA A 55 4.76 6.84 9.21
CA ALA A 55 3.69 7.59 8.53
C ALA A 55 4.01 9.11 8.52
N ALA A 56 4.51 9.65 9.63
CA ALA A 56 4.92 11.04 9.73
C ALA A 56 6.13 11.34 8.82
N ALA A 57 7.13 10.47 8.81
CA ALA A 57 8.32 10.62 7.97
C ALA A 57 7.99 10.59 6.47
N THR A 58 6.94 9.87 6.06
CA THR A 58 6.45 9.85 4.68
C THR A 58 5.40 10.93 4.38
N CYS A 59 5.23 11.91 5.27
CA CYS A 59 4.24 12.98 5.16
C CYS A 59 2.82 12.46 4.87
N SER A 60 2.46 11.31 5.43
CA SER A 60 1.14 10.72 5.24
C SER A 60 0.09 11.54 5.95
N THR A 61 -1.04 11.76 5.29
CA THR A 61 -2.19 12.46 5.88
C THR A 61 -3.10 11.51 6.65
N HIS A 62 -3.05 10.21 6.37
CA HIS A 62 -3.87 9.18 6.99
C HIS A 62 -3.07 7.88 7.08
N TYR A 63 -3.35 7.08 8.11
CA TYR A 63 -2.83 5.73 8.21
C TYR A 63 -3.94 4.70 7.91
N LEU A 64 -3.87 4.08 6.73
CA LEU A 64 -4.82 3.04 6.34
C LEU A 64 -4.45 1.71 7.00
N CYS A 65 -5.37 1.13 7.76
CA CYS A 65 -5.17 -0.15 8.43
C CYS A 65 -6.31 -1.12 8.09
N GLY A 66 -5.97 -2.37 7.75
CA GLY A 66 -6.99 -3.40 7.65
C GLY A 66 -7.70 -3.63 8.98
N THR A 67 -8.98 -4.00 8.94
CA THR A 67 -9.82 -4.22 10.14
C THR A 67 -9.20 -5.20 11.16
N GLY A 68 -8.46 -6.20 10.69
CA GLY A 68 -7.74 -7.14 11.54
C GLY A 68 -6.58 -6.51 12.32
N GLY A 69 -5.84 -5.60 11.70
CA GLY A 69 -4.71 -4.90 12.29
C GLY A 69 -5.13 -3.82 13.29
N LEU A 70 -6.30 -3.21 13.06
CA LEU A 70 -6.88 -2.19 13.94
C LEU A 70 -7.03 -2.68 15.38
N ARG A 71 -7.32 -3.97 15.58
CA ARG A 71 -7.46 -4.59 16.92
C ARG A 71 -6.20 -4.54 17.78
N TYR A 72 -5.04 -4.32 17.16
CA TYR A 72 -3.74 -4.33 17.83
C TYR A 72 -3.01 -2.99 17.71
N LEU A 73 -3.66 -2.00 17.10
CA LEU A 73 -3.10 -0.68 16.90
C LEU A 73 -3.50 0.20 18.07
N ASP A 74 -2.52 0.88 18.64
CA ASP A 74 -2.76 2.02 19.53
C ASP A 74 -2.77 3.28 18.65
N THR A 75 -3.87 4.04 18.68
CA THR A 75 -4.02 5.25 17.87
C THR A 75 -3.32 6.45 18.49
N GLY A 76 -3.04 6.42 19.80
CA GLY A 76 -2.44 7.55 20.52
C GLY A 76 -1.15 8.08 19.88
N PRO A 77 -0.18 7.23 19.48
CA PRO A 77 1.02 7.67 18.79
C PRO A 77 0.78 8.35 17.43
N PHE A 78 -0.31 8.01 16.75
CA PHE A 78 -0.70 8.64 15.48
C PHE A 78 -1.39 9.99 15.71
N ASP A 79 -2.20 10.10 16.77
CA ASP A 79 -2.88 11.33 17.17
C ASP A 79 -1.86 12.45 17.49
N VAL A 80 -0.72 12.09 18.09
CA VAL A 80 0.41 13.03 18.33
C VAL A 80 0.93 13.68 17.04
N HIS A 81 0.91 12.95 15.93
CA HIS A 81 1.34 13.44 14.62
C HIS A 81 0.19 14.04 13.80
N GLY A 82 -1.04 14.04 14.34
CA GLY A 82 -2.24 14.49 13.61
C GLY A 82 -2.61 13.57 12.44
N ILE A 83 -2.24 12.29 12.49
CA ILE A 83 -2.47 11.32 11.42
C ILE A 83 -3.65 10.42 11.81
N PRO A 84 -4.88 10.67 11.32
CA PRO A 84 -6.01 9.79 11.59
C PRO A 84 -5.77 8.36 11.09
N VAL A 85 -6.07 7.38 11.95
CA VAL A 85 -6.12 5.96 11.57
C VAL A 85 -7.46 5.67 10.93
N VAL A 86 -7.44 5.19 9.69
CA VAL A 86 -8.65 4.88 8.91
C VAL A 86 -8.72 3.37 8.66
N PRO A 87 -9.80 2.69 9.09
CA PRO A 87 -9.99 1.30 8.77
C PRO A 87 -10.27 1.15 7.27
N PHE A 88 -9.41 0.41 6.58
CA PHE A 88 -9.64 0.02 5.20
C PHE A 88 -10.60 -1.16 5.14
N HIS A 89 -11.76 -0.91 4.53
CA HIS A 89 -12.74 -1.93 4.20
C HIS A 89 -12.61 -2.25 2.72
N THR A 90 -12.29 -3.50 2.37
CA THR A 90 -12.31 -3.92 0.97
C THR A 90 -13.71 -3.67 0.39
N PRO A 91 -13.84 -2.91 -0.71
CA PRO A 91 -15.13 -2.64 -1.33
C PRO A 91 -15.91 -3.94 -1.62
N VAL A 92 -17.21 -3.93 -1.32
CA VAL A 92 -18.12 -5.06 -1.55
C VAL A 92 -18.85 -4.82 -2.89
N GLY A 93 -19.03 -5.87 -3.69
CA GLY A 93 -19.79 -5.80 -4.95
C GLY A 93 -18.95 -5.55 -6.20
N ASP A 94 -17.70 -5.14 -6.06
CA ASP A 94 -16.78 -4.97 -7.19
C ASP A 94 -15.99 -6.27 -7.47
N SER A 95 -16.09 -6.75 -8.71
CA SER A 95 -15.43 -7.97 -9.18
C SER A 95 -13.90 -7.91 -9.03
N LEU A 96 -13.30 -6.72 -9.17
CA LEU A 96 -11.86 -6.52 -8.98
C LEU A 96 -11.43 -6.92 -7.57
N TRP A 97 -12.12 -6.39 -6.56
CA TRP A 97 -11.81 -6.63 -5.14
C TRP A 97 -12.23 -8.02 -4.67
N ALA A 98 -13.28 -8.59 -5.27
CA ALA A 98 -13.66 -9.99 -5.07
C ALA A 98 -12.56 -10.96 -5.52
N TRP A 99 -11.91 -10.68 -6.66
CA TRP A 99 -10.79 -11.48 -7.18
C TRP A 99 -9.45 -11.15 -6.54
N ALA A 100 -9.18 -9.89 -6.20
CA ALA A 100 -7.95 -9.49 -5.50
C ALA A 100 -7.77 -10.24 -4.17
N ARG A 101 -8.86 -10.51 -3.43
CA ARG A 101 -8.86 -11.36 -2.23
C ARG A 101 -8.43 -12.81 -2.48
N ARG A 102 -8.56 -13.32 -3.71
CA ARG A 102 -8.18 -14.68 -4.10
C ARG A 102 -6.81 -14.78 -4.76
N SER A 103 -6.30 -13.72 -5.38
CA SER A 103 -5.19 -13.87 -6.34
C SER A 103 -4.14 -12.76 -6.36
N SER A 104 -4.19 -11.77 -5.46
CA SER A 104 -3.32 -10.57 -5.41
C SER A 104 -3.56 -9.55 -6.52
N SER A 105 -3.11 -8.31 -6.29
CA SER A 105 -3.14 -7.19 -7.25
C SER A 105 -2.35 -7.46 -8.54
N LEU A 106 -1.41 -8.42 -8.52
CA LEU A 106 -0.68 -8.86 -9.73
C LEU A 106 -1.60 -9.54 -10.75
N TRP A 107 -2.62 -10.28 -10.30
CA TRP A 107 -3.59 -10.87 -11.22
C TRP A 107 -4.40 -9.80 -11.94
N ALA A 108 -4.88 -8.79 -11.20
CA ALA A 108 -5.60 -7.66 -11.78
C ALA A 108 -4.73 -6.96 -12.82
N LEU A 109 -3.48 -6.62 -12.50
CA LEU A 109 -2.56 -6.02 -13.46
C LEU A 109 -2.39 -6.88 -14.72
N SER A 110 -2.22 -8.21 -14.56
CA SER A 110 -2.04 -9.11 -15.71
C SER A 110 -3.28 -9.20 -16.61
N LYS A 111 -4.47 -8.94 -16.07
CA LYS A 111 -5.75 -9.13 -16.77
C LYS A 111 -6.26 -7.87 -17.47
N ILE A 112 -6.20 -6.73 -16.78
CA ILE A 112 -6.75 -5.46 -17.30
C ILE A 112 -5.65 -4.51 -17.78
N GLY A 113 -4.39 -4.81 -17.48
CA GLY A 113 -3.26 -3.98 -17.83
C GLY A 113 -3.09 -2.75 -16.92
N PRO A 114 -1.93 -2.08 -17.03
CA PRO A 114 -1.56 -0.97 -16.15
C PRO A 114 -2.50 0.23 -16.17
N ALA A 115 -2.82 0.72 -17.36
CA ALA A 115 -3.57 1.96 -17.51
C ALA A 115 -4.98 1.83 -16.93
N GLU A 116 -5.63 0.70 -17.20
CA GLU A 116 -6.97 0.43 -16.67
C GLU A 116 -6.95 0.22 -15.15
N LEU A 117 -5.94 -0.48 -14.62
CA LEU A 117 -5.78 -0.61 -13.17
C LEU A 117 -5.56 0.76 -12.49
N ALA A 118 -4.73 1.63 -13.06
CA ALA A 118 -4.48 2.97 -12.55
C ALA A 118 -5.75 3.84 -12.54
N ASN A 119 -6.55 3.76 -13.60
CA ASN A 119 -7.84 4.45 -13.70
C ASN A 119 -8.81 3.98 -12.60
N GLN A 120 -8.92 2.68 -12.37
CA GLN A 120 -9.80 2.13 -11.34
C GLN A 120 -9.35 2.50 -9.92
N LEU A 121 -8.05 2.47 -9.63
CA LEU A 121 -7.51 2.92 -8.34
C LEU A 121 -7.76 4.41 -8.10
N THR A 122 -7.63 5.23 -9.14
CA THR A 122 -7.93 6.67 -9.11
C THR A 122 -9.40 6.91 -8.80
N ALA A 123 -10.31 6.23 -9.51
CA ALA A 123 -11.75 6.33 -9.27
C ALA A 123 -12.13 5.92 -7.84
N GLN A 124 -11.51 4.86 -7.30
CA GLN A 124 -11.75 4.41 -5.93
C GLN A 124 -11.26 5.42 -4.89
N ARG A 125 -10.08 6.02 -5.09
CA ARG A 125 -9.56 7.10 -4.23
C ARG A 125 -10.53 8.28 -4.20
N ASP A 126 -10.98 8.71 -5.37
CA ASP A 126 -11.85 9.88 -5.50
C ASP A 126 -13.24 9.62 -4.88
N ALA A 127 -13.79 8.41 -5.06
CA ALA A 127 -15.03 7.98 -4.38
C ALA A 127 -14.88 7.99 -2.86
N HIS A 128 -13.73 7.57 -2.33
CA HIS A 128 -13.46 7.56 -0.91
C HIS A 128 -13.31 8.98 -0.32
N HIS A 129 -12.73 9.91 -1.08
CA HIS A 129 -12.59 11.32 -0.69
C HIS A 129 -13.92 12.09 -0.71
N LEU A 130 -14.87 11.68 -1.56
CA LEU A 130 -16.17 12.34 -1.72
C LEU A 130 -17.26 11.80 -0.77
N GLY A 131 -16.95 10.82 0.09
CA GLY A 131 -17.92 10.25 1.04
C GLY A 131 -19.10 9.55 0.37
N VAL A 132 -18.98 9.17 -0.91
CA VAL A 132 -20.03 8.43 -1.61
C VAL A 132 -19.89 6.96 -1.22
N PRO A 133 -20.89 6.35 -0.55
CA PRO A 133 -20.86 4.93 -0.31
C PRO A 133 -20.97 4.19 -1.65
N ALA A 134 -20.14 3.17 -1.81
CA ALA A 134 -20.27 2.17 -2.88
C ALA A 134 -21.58 1.38 -2.72
#